data_AF-A0A2G9V595-F1
#
_entry.id   AF-A0A2G9V595-F1
#
_cell.length_a   1.000
_cell.length_b   1.000
_cell.length_c   1.000
_cell.angle_alpha   90.00
_cell.angle_beta   90.00
_cell.angle_gamma   90.00
#
_symmetry.space_group_name_H-M   'P 1'
#
loop_
_entity.id
_entity.type
_entity.pdbx_description
1 polymer ?
#
loop_
_entity_poly.entity_id
_entity_poly.type
_entity_poly.pdbx_seq_one_letter_code
_entity_poly.pdbx_strand_id
1 'polypeptide(L)'
;MPGPTFPVRPPPFDVHLANDVFVRINENNDAQLTQDVVARATALTPTDAERTTVAALLLKVKGAIDKVMTTPDCVPGVMLVRVLKDIRRRYTGLQPLSVWVIEYLAHFAVMNTSNRQPLPLGPAFRRVFEALATGIFLPGSPTLFDPTEPGMRIAYDLSFEDMDLVCSTAQTLLRVICNGGHAAVLGMDPSKIGIDLSKEVSVWNGVAVSPLEVAYVEDCMKPKFCEADEVLEQEARA
;
A
#
# COMPACT_ATOMS: atom_id res chain seq x y z
N MET A 1 -19.70 22.17 34.90
CA MET A 1 -19.23 22.36 36.29
C MET A 1 -17.72 22.50 36.24
N PRO A 2 -17.12 23.50 36.90
CA PRO A 2 -15.66 23.58 37.02
C PRO A 2 -15.17 22.42 37.89
N GLY A 3 -14.08 21.78 37.48
CA GLY A 3 -13.47 20.67 38.25
C GLY A 3 -13.03 21.11 39.64
N PRO A 4 -12.78 20.18 40.57
CA PRO A 4 -12.44 20.51 41.94
C PRO A 4 -11.14 21.33 41.99
N THR A 5 -11.22 22.54 42.55
CA THR A 5 -10.05 23.36 42.90
C THR A 5 -9.40 22.76 44.14
N PHE A 6 -8.22 22.14 43.98
CA PHE A 6 -7.42 21.72 45.12
C PHE A 6 -6.84 22.99 45.78
N PRO A 7 -7.10 23.24 47.08
CA PRO A 7 -6.38 24.29 47.79
C PRO A 7 -4.89 23.96 47.69
N VAL A 8 -4.07 24.96 47.33
CA VAL A 8 -2.61 24.81 47.22
C VAL A 8 -2.13 24.23 48.54
N ARG A 9 -1.79 22.94 48.55
CA ARG A 9 -1.27 22.29 49.75
C ARG A 9 0.11 22.90 50.02
N PRO A 10 0.47 23.16 51.29
CA PRO A 10 1.82 23.58 51.62
C PRO A 10 2.82 22.61 50.99
N PRO A 11 3.92 23.09 50.41
CA PRO A 11 4.94 22.21 49.87
C PRO A 11 5.41 21.25 50.98
N PRO A 12 5.72 19.98 50.63
CA PRO A 12 6.25 19.05 51.61
C PRO A 12 7.55 19.61 52.21
N PHE A 13 7.83 19.22 53.46
CA PHE A 13 9.06 19.60 54.12
C PHE A 13 10.28 19.17 53.29
N ASP A 14 11.20 20.11 53.08
CA ASP A 14 12.49 19.90 52.41
C ASP A 14 13.58 20.48 53.31
N VAL A 15 14.48 19.62 53.78
CA VAL A 15 15.58 20.01 54.68
C VAL A 15 16.48 21.05 54.04
N HIS A 16 16.68 21.02 52.72
CA HIS A 16 17.56 21.96 52.04
C HIS A 16 16.95 23.36 51.92
N LEU A 17 15.61 23.47 51.97
CA LEU A 17 14.89 24.74 51.98
C LEU A 17 14.76 25.35 53.40
N ALA A 18 15.14 24.61 54.44
CA ALA A 18 15.05 25.02 55.86
C ALA A 18 16.39 24.87 56.61
N ASN A 19 17.52 24.94 55.88
CA ASN A 19 18.86 24.72 56.44
C ASN A 19 19.28 25.75 57.51
N ASP A 20 18.67 26.93 57.51
CA ASP A 20 18.87 27.99 58.51
C ASP A 20 18.19 27.67 59.85
N VAL A 21 17.10 26.89 59.82
CA VAL A 21 16.37 26.42 61.00
C VAL A 21 16.90 25.08 61.50
N PHE A 22 17.26 24.17 60.59
CA PHE A 22 17.77 22.83 60.90
C PHE A 22 19.29 22.74 60.66
N VAL A 23 20.05 23.47 61.49
CA VAL A 23 21.51 23.50 61.41
C VAL A 23 22.09 22.13 61.70
N ARG A 24 22.96 21.64 60.82
CA ARG A 24 23.61 20.34 60.98
C ARG A 24 24.69 20.38 62.05
N ILE A 25 24.72 19.35 62.89
CA ILE A 25 25.74 19.20 63.94
C ILE A 25 27.08 18.73 63.34
N ASN A 26 27.03 17.91 62.28
CA ASN A 26 28.18 17.45 61.50
C ASN A 26 27.85 17.51 60.00
N GLU A 27 28.84 17.79 59.16
CA GLU A 27 28.69 17.70 57.70
C GLU A 27 28.76 16.26 57.21
N ASN A 28 27.95 15.92 56.20
CA ASN A 28 28.05 14.64 55.52
C ASN A 28 29.20 14.70 54.51
N ASN A 29 30.06 13.67 54.51
CA ASN A 29 31.07 13.51 53.47
C ASN A 29 30.52 12.64 52.33
N ASP A 30 29.89 13.28 51.34
CA ASP A 30 29.23 12.60 50.21
C ASP A 30 30.18 12.34 49.02
N ALA A 31 31.51 12.37 49.24
CA ALA A 31 32.48 12.14 48.17
C ALA A 31 32.32 10.77 47.50
N GLN A 32 32.15 9.70 48.28
CA GLN A 32 31.94 8.35 47.76
C GLN A 32 30.58 8.22 47.06
N LEU A 33 29.52 8.80 47.65
CA LEU A 33 28.18 8.80 47.04
C LEU A 33 28.20 9.51 45.68
N THR A 34 28.90 10.64 45.59
CA THR A 34 29.09 11.39 44.33
C THR A 34 29.80 10.53 43.30
N GLN A 35 30.87 9.83 43.71
CA GLN A 35 31.62 8.95 42.84
C GLN A 35 30.77 7.77 42.32
N ASP A 36 30.00 7.13 43.19
CA ASP A 36 29.16 5.98 42.83
C ASP A 36 28.00 6.38 41.89
N VAL A 37 27.38 7.54 42.14
CA VAL A 37 26.32 8.09 41.27
C VAL A 37 26.88 8.44 39.89
N VAL A 38 28.05 9.07 39.82
CA VAL A 38 28.71 9.40 38.55
C VAL A 38 29.10 8.11 37.81
N ALA A 39 29.71 7.13 38.50
CA ALA A 39 30.06 5.85 37.91
C ALA A 39 28.85 5.11 37.33
N ARG A 40 27.72 5.12 38.05
CA ARG A 40 26.47 4.53 37.57
C ARG A 40 25.89 5.29 36.38
N ALA A 41 25.91 6.62 36.39
CA ALA A 41 25.47 7.44 35.28
C ALA A 41 26.31 7.19 34.02
N THR A 42 27.63 7.07 34.16
CA THR A 42 28.54 6.71 33.06
C THR A 42 28.26 5.30 32.53
N ALA A 43 27.99 4.32 33.40
CA ALA A 43 27.66 2.95 32.97
C ALA A 43 26.32 2.84 32.22
N LEU A 44 25.37 3.74 32.51
CA LEU A 44 24.07 3.82 31.81
C LEU A 44 24.12 4.68 30.53
N THR A 45 25.24 5.36 30.31
CA THR A 45 25.41 6.20 29.14
C THR A 45 25.53 5.31 27.90
N PRO A 46 24.71 5.53 26.84
CA PRO A 46 24.77 4.70 25.64
C PRO A 46 26.18 4.68 25.08
N THR A 47 26.67 3.50 24.73
CA THR A 47 28.01 3.28 24.19
C THR A 47 28.19 3.97 22.84
N ASP A 48 29.42 4.26 22.45
CA ASP A 48 29.70 4.87 21.14
C ASP A 48 29.21 4.01 19.97
N ALA A 49 29.22 2.68 20.13
CA ALA A 49 28.67 1.76 19.15
C ALA A 49 27.14 1.88 19.02
N GLU A 50 26.40 1.98 20.13
CA GLU A 50 24.95 2.19 20.13
C GLU A 50 24.59 3.56 19.53
N ARG A 51 25.32 4.61 19.92
CA ARG A 51 25.14 5.96 19.36
C ARG A 51 25.40 5.98 17.87
N THR A 52 26.46 5.32 17.41
CA THR A 52 26.82 5.24 15.98
C THR A 52 25.75 4.47 15.20
N THR A 53 25.21 3.38 15.77
CA THR A 53 24.16 2.58 15.13
C THR A 53 22.86 3.38 14.99
N VAL A 54 22.44 4.08 16.04
CA VAL A 54 21.26 4.94 16.02
C VAL A 54 21.45 6.11 15.05
N ALA A 55 22.62 6.75 15.04
CA ALA A 55 22.94 7.82 14.11
C ALA A 55 22.91 7.34 12.65
N ALA A 56 23.48 6.17 12.36
CA ALA A 56 23.44 5.57 11.03
C ALA A 56 22.02 5.22 10.58
N LEU A 57 21.17 4.74 11.49
CA LEU A 57 19.76 4.48 11.21
C LEU A 57 19.01 5.77 10.89
N LEU A 58 19.18 6.82 11.71
CA LEU A 58 18.58 8.13 11.47
C LEU A 58 19.00 8.72 10.11
N LEU A 59 20.27 8.56 9.74
CA LEU A 59 20.78 9.03 8.46
C LEU A 59 20.12 8.31 7.27
N LYS A 60 19.93 6.99 7.38
CA LYS A 60 19.24 6.18 6.35
C LYS A 60 17.77 6.56 6.22
N VAL A 61 17.06 6.70 7.34
CA VAL A 61 15.64 7.09 7.35
C VAL A 61 15.47 8.50 6.77
N LYS A 62 16.29 9.46 7.21
CA LYS A 62 16.27 10.82 6.68
C LYS A 62 16.56 10.85 5.18
N GLY A 63 17.58 10.10 4.73
CA GLY A 63 17.92 10.00 3.31
C GLY A 63 16.78 9.41 2.46
N ALA A 64 16.04 8.42 2.98
CA ALA A 64 14.87 7.87 2.30
C ALA A 64 13.73 8.90 2.20
N ILE A 65 13.43 9.63 3.28
CA ILE A 65 12.40 10.68 3.29
C ILE A 65 12.78 11.82 2.34
N ASP A 66 14.01 12.31 2.41
CA ASP A 66 14.50 13.39 1.54
C ASP A 66 14.41 12.98 0.06
N LYS A 67 14.73 11.71 -0.26
CA LYS A 67 14.61 11.16 -1.60
C LYS A 67 13.15 11.10 -2.08
N VAL A 68 12.21 10.72 -1.22
CA VAL A 68 10.77 10.74 -1.55
C VAL A 68 10.28 12.17 -1.75
N MET A 69 10.67 13.11 -0.88
CA MET A 69 10.27 14.52 -0.95
C MET A 69 10.86 15.26 -2.16
N THR A 70 12.05 14.86 -2.62
CA THR A 70 12.73 15.48 -3.77
C THR A 70 12.48 14.74 -5.09
N THR A 71 11.73 13.63 -5.07
CA THR A 71 11.32 12.96 -6.31
C THR A 71 10.37 13.91 -7.05
N PRO A 72 10.73 14.43 -8.23
CA PRO A 72 9.87 15.38 -8.93
C PRO A 72 8.51 14.74 -9.21
N ASP A 73 7.43 15.49 -8.98
CA ASP A 73 6.04 15.05 -9.15
C ASP A 73 5.70 14.53 -10.56
N CYS A 74 6.64 14.70 -11.49
CA CYS A 74 6.60 14.36 -12.91
C CYS A 74 7.19 12.98 -13.25
N VAL A 75 7.61 12.17 -12.28
CA VAL A 75 8.07 10.80 -12.58
C VAL A 75 6.89 9.99 -13.13
N PRO A 76 7.02 9.31 -14.30
CA PRO A 76 5.91 8.62 -14.95
C PRO A 76 5.13 7.66 -14.03
N GLY A 77 5.82 6.98 -13.09
CA GLY A 77 5.17 6.12 -12.10
C GLY A 77 4.24 6.88 -11.15
N VAL A 78 4.69 8.00 -10.57
CA VAL A 78 3.88 8.82 -9.64
C VAL A 78 2.68 9.45 -10.36
N MET A 79 2.88 9.94 -11.59
CA MET A 79 1.79 10.44 -12.43
C MET A 79 0.76 9.36 -12.73
N LEU A 80 1.23 8.15 -13.10
CA LEU A 80 0.37 7.02 -13.42
C LEU A 80 -0.45 6.58 -12.20
N VAL A 81 0.15 6.53 -11.00
CA VAL A 81 -0.58 6.24 -9.75
C VAL A 81 -1.73 7.22 -9.53
N ARG A 82 -1.50 8.53 -9.72
CA ARG A 82 -2.55 9.56 -9.56
C ARG A 82 -3.70 9.34 -10.54
N VAL A 83 -3.38 9.08 -11.80
CA VAL A 83 -4.38 8.80 -12.85
C VAL A 83 -5.17 7.52 -12.55
N LEU A 84 -4.50 6.45 -12.13
CA LEU A 84 -5.16 5.18 -11.81
C LEU A 84 -6.04 5.29 -10.55
N LYS A 85 -5.60 6.01 -9.52
CA LYS A 85 -6.43 6.32 -8.34
C LYS A 85 -7.68 7.10 -8.74
N ASP A 86 -7.58 8.01 -9.70
CA ASP A 86 -8.75 8.72 -10.24
C ASP A 86 -9.71 7.79 -11.00
N ILE A 87 -9.18 7.00 -11.94
CA ILE A 87 -9.95 6.01 -12.71
C ILE A 87 -10.66 5.04 -11.78
N ARG A 88 -9.97 4.50 -10.78
CA ARG A 88 -10.56 3.60 -9.77
C ARG A 88 -11.79 4.22 -9.07
N ARG A 89 -11.79 5.53 -8.83
CA ARG A 89 -12.96 6.20 -8.22
C ARG A 89 -14.15 6.27 -9.17
N ARG A 90 -13.90 6.41 -10.48
CA ARG A 90 -14.93 6.56 -11.51
C ARG A 90 -15.50 5.24 -12.01
N TYR A 91 -14.69 4.18 -12.05
CA TYR A 91 -15.09 2.86 -12.54
C TYR A 91 -15.30 1.90 -11.37
N THR A 92 -16.56 1.54 -11.13
CA THR A 92 -16.94 0.72 -9.98
C THR A 92 -16.25 -0.65 -9.97
N GLY A 93 -16.05 -1.26 -11.13
CA GLY A 93 -15.38 -2.56 -11.23
C GLY A 93 -13.87 -2.56 -10.92
N LEU A 94 -13.24 -1.39 -10.77
CA LEU A 94 -11.83 -1.29 -10.33
C LEU A 94 -11.69 -0.95 -8.85
N GLN A 95 -12.80 -0.67 -8.15
CA GLN A 95 -12.78 -0.34 -6.72
C GLN A 95 -12.20 -1.45 -5.81
N PRO A 96 -12.32 -2.75 -6.12
CA PRO A 96 -11.68 -3.78 -5.29
C PRO A 96 -10.16 -3.64 -5.19
N LEU A 97 -9.50 -3.03 -6.19
CA LEU A 97 -8.05 -2.83 -6.16
C LEU A 97 -7.64 -1.94 -4.98
N SER A 98 -6.80 -2.44 -4.07
CA SER A 98 -6.28 -1.63 -2.98
C SER A 98 -5.31 -0.56 -3.50
N VAL A 99 -5.06 0.48 -2.70
CA VAL A 99 -4.09 1.54 -3.04
C VAL A 99 -2.71 0.96 -3.32
N TRP A 100 -2.31 -0.05 -2.54
CA TRP A 100 -1.04 -0.76 -2.71
C TRP A 100 -0.98 -1.48 -4.07
N VAL A 101 -2.06 -2.17 -4.47
CA VAL A 101 -2.13 -2.82 -5.79
C VAL A 101 -1.99 -1.81 -6.93
N ILE A 102 -2.63 -0.64 -6.82
CA ILE A 102 -2.52 0.43 -7.82
C ILE A 102 -1.08 0.97 -7.93
N GLU A 103 -0.42 1.20 -6.80
CA GLU A 103 0.96 1.68 -6.75
C GLU A 103 1.93 0.67 -7.37
N TYR A 104 1.75 -0.59 -7.04
CA TYR A 104 2.57 -1.67 -7.57
C TYR A 104 2.32 -1.89 -9.07
N LEU A 105 1.07 -1.86 -9.54
CA LEU A 105 0.75 -1.99 -10.97
C LEU A 105 1.37 -0.87 -11.80
N ALA A 106 1.33 0.37 -11.30
CA ALA A 106 1.97 1.50 -11.96
C ALA A 106 3.48 1.30 -12.06
N HIS A 107 4.12 0.88 -10.97
CA HIS A 107 5.55 0.57 -10.96
C HIS A 107 5.89 -0.58 -11.91
N PHE A 108 5.14 -1.68 -11.86
CA PHE A 108 5.28 -2.84 -12.74
C PHE A 108 5.17 -2.42 -14.22
N ALA A 109 4.15 -1.64 -14.57
CA ALA A 109 3.92 -1.22 -15.95
C ALA A 109 5.07 -0.36 -16.48
N VAL A 110 5.61 0.55 -15.66
CA VAL A 110 6.71 1.44 -16.05
C VAL A 110 8.06 0.72 -16.07
N MET A 111 8.40 -0.01 -15.01
CA MET A 111 9.78 -0.44 -14.73
C MET A 111 10.08 -1.89 -15.14
N ASN A 112 9.07 -2.77 -15.22
CA ASN A 112 9.30 -4.17 -15.55
C ASN A 112 9.41 -4.35 -17.07
N THR A 113 10.50 -3.90 -17.68
CA THR A 113 10.75 -3.98 -19.13
C THR A 113 11.95 -4.86 -19.44
N SER A 114 11.93 -5.52 -20.59
CA SER A 114 13.02 -6.41 -21.02
C SER A 114 14.36 -5.70 -21.18
N ASN A 115 14.34 -4.43 -21.59
CA ASN A 115 15.52 -3.59 -21.77
C ASN A 115 15.88 -2.75 -20.53
N ARG A 116 15.16 -2.94 -19.40
CA ARG A 116 15.34 -2.21 -18.13
C ARG A 116 15.25 -0.68 -18.27
N GLN A 117 14.62 -0.18 -19.33
CA GLN A 117 14.34 1.24 -19.50
C GLN A 117 12.87 1.51 -19.12
N PRO A 118 12.58 2.59 -18.37
CA PRO A 118 11.21 2.95 -18.03
C PRO A 118 10.37 3.21 -19.28
N LEU A 119 9.13 2.68 -19.32
CA LEU A 119 8.20 3.02 -20.39
C LEU A 119 7.76 4.49 -20.29
N PRO A 120 7.55 5.19 -21.43
CA PRO A 120 6.85 6.46 -21.45
C PRO A 120 5.42 6.32 -20.91
N LEU A 121 4.85 7.44 -20.45
CA LEU A 121 3.57 7.43 -19.72
C LEU A 121 2.39 6.82 -20.50
N GLY A 122 2.25 7.14 -21.79
CA GLY A 122 1.16 6.60 -22.62
C GLY A 122 1.19 5.07 -22.76
N PRO A 123 2.31 4.47 -23.23
CA PRO A 123 2.50 3.02 -23.24
C PRO A 123 2.36 2.38 -21.85
N ALA A 124 2.91 2.98 -20.80
CA ALA A 124 2.78 2.47 -19.43
C ALA A 124 1.31 2.46 -18.97
N PHE A 125 0.56 3.52 -19.26
CA PHE A 125 -0.86 3.62 -18.97
C PHE A 125 -1.65 2.49 -19.63
N ARG A 126 -1.48 2.29 -20.93
CA ARG A 126 -2.15 1.20 -21.66
C ARG A 126 -1.75 -0.16 -21.10
N ARG A 127 -0.47 -0.36 -20.77
CA ARG A 127 0.06 -1.61 -20.23
C ARG A 127 -0.58 -2.04 -18.92
N VAL A 128 -1.02 -1.10 -18.06
CA VAL A 128 -1.77 -1.45 -16.84
C VAL A 128 -3.07 -2.17 -17.19
N PHE A 129 -3.81 -1.64 -18.16
CA PHE A 129 -5.05 -2.27 -18.62
C PHE A 129 -4.80 -3.55 -19.40
N GLU A 130 -3.72 -3.64 -20.18
CA GLU A 130 -3.29 -4.90 -20.83
C GLU A 130 -3.03 -5.99 -19.78
N ALA A 131 -2.28 -5.69 -18.72
CA ALA A 131 -1.96 -6.65 -17.67
C ALA A 131 -3.20 -7.09 -16.86
N LEU A 132 -4.08 -6.15 -16.53
CA LEU A 132 -5.35 -6.45 -15.87
C LEU A 132 -6.26 -7.29 -16.79
N ALA A 133 -6.34 -6.96 -18.08
CA ALA A 133 -7.19 -7.63 -19.05
C ALA A 133 -6.72 -9.05 -19.40
N THR A 134 -5.41 -9.31 -19.34
CA THR A 134 -4.86 -10.67 -19.48
C THR A 134 -4.98 -11.50 -18.21
N GLY A 135 -5.64 -10.97 -17.17
CA GLY A 135 -5.96 -11.72 -15.96
C GLY A 135 -4.76 -11.88 -15.04
N ILE A 136 -3.90 -10.87 -14.88
CA ILE A 136 -2.75 -10.94 -13.96
C ILE A 136 -3.13 -11.34 -12.53
N PHE A 137 -4.36 -11.04 -12.09
CA PHE A 137 -4.90 -11.42 -10.78
C PHE A 137 -5.89 -12.59 -10.82
N LEU A 138 -6.22 -13.13 -12.00
CA LEU A 138 -7.12 -14.27 -12.07
C LEU A 138 -6.47 -15.53 -11.45
N PRO A 139 -7.29 -16.49 -10.97
CA PRO A 139 -6.77 -17.73 -10.42
C PRO A 139 -5.91 -18.49 -11.44
N GLY A 140 -4.80 -19.07 -10.97
CA GLY A 140 -3.84 -19.76 -11.83
C GLY A 140 -2.84 -18.85 -12.55
N SER A 141 -3.02 -17.52 -12.51
CA SER A 141 -1.99 -16.59 -12.95
C SER A 141 -0.74 -16.70 -12.06
N PRO A 142 0.48 -16.65 -12.63
CA PRO A 142 1.70 -16.43 -11.86
C PRO A 142 1.70 -15.00 -11.31
N THR A 143 0.91 -14.81 -10.25
CA THR A 143 0.75 -13.52 -9.58
C THR A 143 2.08 -13.02 -9.06
N LEU A 144 2.25 -11.70 -9.09
CA LEU A 144 3.45 -11.04 -8.60
C LEU A 144 3.49 -11.10 -7.07
N PHE A 145 4.66 -11.42 -6.51
CA PHE A 145 4.83 -11.44 -5.06
C PHE A 145 4.93 -10.02 -4.51
N ASP A 146 4.38 -9.85 -3.31
CA ASP A 146 4.53 -8.62 -2.56
C ASP A 146 6.02 -8.42 -2.19
N PRO A 147 6.65 -7.30 -2.60
CA PRO A 147 8.05 -7.05 -2.29
C PRO A 147 8.30 -6.75 -0.80
N THR A 148 7.24 -6.44 -0.05
CA THR A 148 7.28 -6.13 1.39
C THR A 148 6.86 -7.29 2.27
N GLU A 149 6.14 -8.29 1.72
CA GLU A 149 5.72 -9.50 2.43
C GLU A 149 6.17 -10.79 1.71
N PRO A 150 7.26 -11.43 2.17
CA PRO A 150 7.78 -12.64 1.56
C PRO A 150 6.74 -13.77 1.53
N GLY A 151 6.49 -14.34 0.35
CA GLY A 151 5.60 -15.48 0.16
C GLY A 151 4.12 -15.11 0.02
N MET A 152 3.76 -13.83 0.15
CA MET A 152 2.40 -13.35 -0.14
C MET A 152 2.32 -12.84 -1.58
N ARG A 153 1.24 -13.17 -2.29
CA ARG A 153 0.95 -12.56 -3.59
C ARG A 153 0.41 -11.15 -3.39
N ILE A 154 0.65 -10.27 -4.35
CA ILE A 154 -0.10 -9.03 -4.38
C ILE A 154 -1.59 -9.30 -4.67
N ALA A 155 -2.48 -8.43 -4.17
CA ALA A 155 -3.92 -8.58 -4.31
C ALA A 155 -4.44 -9.91 -3.70
N TYR A 156 -3.82 -10.35 -2.60
CA TYR A 156 -4.25 -11.54 -1.84
C TYR A 156 -5.64 -11.36 -1.21
N ASP A 157 -6.06 -10.11 -1.02
CA ASP A 157 -7.31 -9.68 -0.41
C ASP A 157 -8.51 -9.67 -1.37
N LEU A 158 -8.29 -9.84 -2.68
CA LEU A 158 -9.37 -9.93 -3.66
C LEU A 158 -10.08 -11.28 -3.55
N SER A 159 -11.41 -11.25 -3.60
CA SER A 159 -12.22 -12.45 -3.83
C SER A 159 -12.16 -12.88 -5.30
N PHE A 160 -12.59 -14.11 -5.62
CA PHE A 160 -12.67 -14.55 -7.02
C PHE A 160 -13.68 -13.73 -7.85
N GLU A 161 -14.76 -13.28 -7.22
CA GLU A 161 -15.73 -12.36 -7.81
C GLU A 161 -15.07 -11.00 -8.13
N ASP A 162 -14.32 -10.44 -7.18
CA ASP A 162 -13.60 -9.18 -7.38
C ASP A 162 -12.54 -9.28 -8.48
N MET A 163 -11.82 -10.41 -8.56
CA MET A 163 -10.82 -10.63 -9.62
C MET A 163 -11.45 -10.61 -11.00
N ASP A 164 -12.58 -11.28 -11.16
CA ASP A 164 -13.29 -11.34 -12.43
C ASP A 164 -13.91 -9.98 -12.79
N LEU A 165 -14.50 -9.29 -11.81
CA LEU A 165 -15.02 -7.94 -11.98
C LEU A 165 -13.93 -6.96 -12.45
N VAL A 166 -12.76 -7.00 -11.81
CA VAL A 166 -11.60 -6.18 -12.21
C VAL A 166 -11.13 -6.54 -13.63
N CYS A 167 -11.04 -7.83 -13.94
CA CYS A 167 -10.57 -8.32 -15.23
C CYS A 167 -11.51 -7.91 -16.38
N SER A 168 -12.81 -8.21 -16.27
CA SER A 168 -13.85 -7.86 -17.25
C SER A 168 -13.96 -6.35 -17.47
N THR A 169 -13.87 -5.57 -16.38
CA THR A 169 -13.82 -4.10 -16.43
C THR A 169 -12.61 -3.62 -17.21
N ALA A 170 -11.41 -4.16 -16.90
CA ALA A 170 -10.19 -3.80 -17.60
C ALA A 170 -10.21 -4.19 -19.09
N GLN A 171 -10.76 -5.37 -19.43
CA GLN A 171 -10.93 -5.83 -20.81
C GLN A 171 -11.85 -4.90 -21.61
N THR A 172 -12.90 -4.36 -20.98
CA THR A 172 -13.78 -3.37 -21.61
C THR A 172 -13.07 -2.04 -21.81
N LEU A 173 -12.44 -1.50 -20.76
CA LEU A 173 -11.73 -0.22 -20.84
C LEU A 173 -10.54 -0.26 -21.80
N LEU A 174 -9.81 -1.37 -21.89
CA LEU A 174 -8.72 -1.55 -22.83
C LEU A 174 -9.20 -1.44 -24.29
N ARG A 175 -10.34 -2.06 -24.62
CA ARG A 175 -10.94 -1.94 -25.96
C ARG A 175 -11.35 -0.51 -26.27
N VAL A 176 -11.88 0.24 -25.29
CA VAL A 176 -12.15 1.67 -25.44
C VAL A 176 -10.86 2.47 -25.71
N ILE A 177 -9.80 2.24 -24.92
CA ILE A 177 -8.51 2.92 -25.05
C ILE A 177 -7.91 2.67 -26.45
N CYS A 178 -7.89 1.41 -26.90
CA CYS A 178 -7.31 1.03 -28.20
C CYS A 178 -8.10 1.60 -29.39
N ASN A 179 -9.40 1.85 -29.25
CA ASN A 179 -10.23 2.47 -30.29
C ASN A 179 -10.28 4.00 -30.19
N GLY A 180 -9.41 4.64 -29.40
CA GLY A 180 -9.29 6.10 -29.34
C GLY A 180 -10.13 6.79 -28.27
N GLY A 181 -10.87 6.04 -27.44
CA GLY A 181 -11.69 6.59 -26.34
C GLY A 181 -10.92 6.94 -25.06
N HIS A 182 -9.60 7.09 -25.12
CA HIS A 182 -8.74 7.33 -23.96
C HIS A 182 -9.09 8.65 -23.24
N ALA A 183 -9.52 9.70 -23.95
CA ALA A 183 -9.95 10.95 -23.33
C ALA A 183 -11.17 10.76 -22.41
N ALA A 184 -12.12 9.91 -22.81
CA ALA A 184 -13.28 9.58 -21.98
C ALA A 184 -12.91 8.70 -20.80
N VAL A 185 -12.00 7.72 -20.99
CA VAL A 185 -11.47 6.91 -19.88
C VAL A 185 -10.73 7.77 -18.86
N LEU A 186 -10.05 8.83 -19.29
CA LEU A 186 -9.37 9.80 -18.42
C LEU A 186 -10.33 10.84 -17.80
N GLY A 187 -11.62 10.82 -18.13
CA GLY A 187 -12.58 11.82 -17.64
C GLY A 187 -12.38 13.22 -18.23
N MET A 188 -11.69 13.32 -19.37
CA MET A 188 -11.41 14.57 -20.07
C MET A 188 -12.42 14.88 -21.18
N ASP A 189 -13.19 13.88 -21.62
CA ASP A 189 -14.27 14.08 -22.58
C ASP A 189 -15.53 14.63 -21.88
N PRO A 190 -15.93 15.89 -22.13
CA PRO A 190 -17.07 16.52 -21.46
C PRO A 190 -18.38 15.76 -21.66
N SER A 191 -18.54 15.04 -22.78
CA SER A 191 -19.76 14.31 -23.12
C SER A 191 -19.90 12.99 -22.34
N LYS A 192 -18.83 12.53 -21.69
CA LYS A 192 -18.75 11.24 -20.99
C LYS A 192 -18.41 11.36 -19.51
N ILE A 193 -18.40 12.58 -18.96
CA ILE A 193 -18.15 12.81 -17.53
C ILE A 193 -19.24 12.12 -16.72
N GLY A 194 -18.84 11.33 -15.72
CA GLY A 194 -19.75 10.61 -14.83
C GLY A 194 -20.34 9.32 -15.41
N ILE A 195 -20.06 9.00 -16.68
CA ILE A 195 -20.53 7.76 -17.32
C ILE A 195 -19.53 6.64 -17.06
N ASP A 196 -20.01 5.54 -16.49
CA ASP A 196 -19.25 4.30 -16.34
C ASP A 196 -19.25 3.53 -17.67
N LEU A 197 -18.22 3.77 -18.49
CA LEU A 197 -17.99 3.11 -19.78
C LEU A 197 -17.86 1.58 -19.69
N SER A 198 -17.71 1.00 -18.49
CA SER A 198 -17.69 -0.45 -18.32
C SER A 198 -19.08 -1.10 -18.30
N LYS A 199 -20.16 -0.30 -18.30
CA LYS A 199 -21.55 -0.80 -18.15
C LYS A 199 -22.44 -0.63 -19.37
N GLU A 200 -22.07 0.27 -20.29
CA GLU A 200 -22.90 0.59 -21.45
C GLU A 200 -22.11 0.42 -22.77
N VAL A 201 -22.83 0.04 -23.83
CA VAL A 201 -22.27 -0.02 -25.17
C VAL A 201 -21.86 1.37 -25.62
N SER A 202 -20.63 1.51 -26.11
CA SER A 202 -20.09 2.80 -26.58
C SER A 202 -19.45 2.65 -27.95
N VAL A 203 -19.50 3.69 -28.78
CA VAL A 203 -18.94 3.68 -30.14
C VAL A 203 -17.72 4.59 -30.21
N TRP A 204 -16.60 4.06 -30.68
CA TRP A 204 -15.32 4.75 -30.78
C TRP A 204 -14.75 4.55 -32.17
N ASN A 205 -14.54 5.62 -32.93
CA ASN A 205 -14.02 5.56 -34.30
C ASN A 205 -14.75 4.53 -35.21
N GLY A 206 -16.08 4.45 -35.08
CA GLY A 206 -16.91 3.51 -35.86
C GLY A 206 -16.96 2.08 -35.32
N VAL A 207 -16.25 1.77 -34.22
CA VAL A 207 -16.26 0.46 -33.57
C VAL A 207 -17.15 0.51 -32.33
N ALA A 208 -18.18 -0.34 -32.28
CA ALA A 208 -18.98 -0.54 -31.08
C ALA A 208 -18.25 -1.45 -30.08
N VAL A 209 -18.06 -0.97 -28.86
CA VAL A 209 -17.47 -1.71 -27.75
C VAL A 209 -18.60 -2.06 -26.77
N SER A 210 -18.93 -3.34 -26.69
CA SER A 210 -19.87 -3.87 -25.71
C SER A 210 -19.15 -4.26 -24.41
N PRO A 211 -19.65 -3.85 -23.24
CA PRO A 211 -19.22 -4.36 -21.94
C PRO A 211 -19.11 -5.88 -21.90
N LEU A 212 -18.13 -6.36 -21.14
CA LEU A 212 -18.04 -7.79 -20.80
C LEU A 212 -18.86 -8.07 -19.55
N GLU A 213 -19.58 -9.17 -19.59
CA GLU A 213 -20.32 -9.68 -18.44
C GLU A 213 -19.38 -10.42 -17.49
N VAL A 214 -19.77 -10.48 -16.23
CA VAL A 214 -19.08 -11.24 -15.18
C VAL A 214 -19.15 -12.73 -15.54
N ALA A 215 -18.00 -13.38 -15.57
CA ALA A 215 -17.85 -14.81 -15.85
C ALA A 215 -17.81 -15.67 -14.57
N TYR A 216 -17.55 -15.05 -13.41
CA TYR A 216 -17.56 -15.74 -12.13
C TYR A 216 -18.96 -16.25 -11.79
N VAL A 217 -19.02 -17.52 -11.40
CA VAL A 217 -20.21 -18.18 -10.87
C VAL A 217 -19.75 -18.97 -9.64
N GLU A 218 -20.61 -19.09 -8.64
CA GLU A 218 -20.33 -19.96 -7.50
C GLU A 218 -19.99 -21.37 -8.00
N ASP A 219 -18.97 -22.00 -7.40
CA ASP A 219 -18.45 -23.30 -7.80
C ASP A 219 -17.85 -23.43 -9.22
N CYS A 220 -17.60 -22.33 -9.94
CA CYS A 220 -17.03 -22.41 -11.30
C CYS A 220 -15.63 -23.06 -11.37
N MET A 221 -14.92 -23.10 -10.24
CA MET A 221 -13.59 -23.70 -10.10
C MET A 221 -13.63 -25.15 -9.61
N LYS A 222 -14.81 -25.70 -9.29
CA LYS A 222 -14.94 -27.13 -9.04
C LYS A 222 -14.67 -27.88 -10.34
N PRO A 223 -13.81 -28.91 -10.35
CA PRO A 223 -13.55 -29.64 -11.57
C PRO A 223 -14.84 -30.36 -11.99
N LYS A 224 -15.33 -30.09 -13.21
CA LYS A 224 -16.60 -30.62 -13.72
C LYS A 224 -16.65 -32.14 -13.89
N PHE A 225 -15.53 -32.83 -13.71
CA PHE A 225 -15.36 -34.25 -14.03
C PHE A 225 -15.12 -35.14 -12.80
N CYS A 226 -14.96 -34.59 -11.59
CA CYS A 226 -14.57 -35.41 -10.43
C CYS A 226 -15.62 -36.44 -10.00
N GLU A 227 -16.91 -36.13 -10.07
CA GLU A 227 -17.92 -37.03 -9.50
C GLU A 227 -18.06 -38.36 -10.26
N ALA A 228 -17.88 -38.36 -11.59
CA ALA A 228 -17.98 -39.59 -12.38
C ALA A 228 -16.72 -40.46 -12.24
N ASP A 229 -15.54 -39.84 -12.21
CA ASP A 229 -14.26 -40.55 -12.10
C ASP A 229 -14.00 -41.04 -10.66
N GLU A 230 -14.45 -40.31 -9.63
CA GLU A 230 -14.38 -40.78 -8.23
C GLU A 230 -15.30 -41.98 -7.99
N VAL A 231 -16.49 -42.01 -8.60
CA VAL A 231 -17.39 -43.18 -8.53
C VAL A 231 -16.79 -44.37 -9.29
N LEU A 232 -16.21 -44.15 -10.47
CA LEU A 232 -15.52 -45.20 -11.23
C LEU A 232 -14.27 -45.73 -10.50
N GLU A 233 -13.49 -44.87 -9.83
CA GLU A 233 -12.36 -45.30 -9.00
C GLU A 233 -12.81 -46.04 -7.73
N GLN A 234 -13.93 -45.66 -7.14
CA GLN A 234 -14.50 -46.36 -5.98
C GLN A 234 -15.10 -47.73 -6.38
N GLU A 235 -15.77 -47.82 -7.52
CA GLU A 235 -16.26 -49.09 -8.09
C GLU A 235 -15.11 -49.99 -8.53
N ALA A 236 -14.01 -49.44 -9.07
CA ALA A 236 -12.82 -50.22 -9.43
C ALA A 236 -12.01 -50.73 -8.21
N ARG A 237 -12.30 -50.20 -7.01
CA ARG A 237 -11.67 -50.61 -5.74
C ARG A 237 -12.56 -51.51 -4.87
N ALA A 238 -13.80 -51.79 -5.28
CA ALA A 238 -14.74 -52.70 -4.63
C ALA A 238 -14.71 -54.10 -5.27
#